data_AF-A0A2D6JML9-F1
#
_entry.id   AF-A0A2D6JML9-F1
#
_cell.length_a   1.000
_cell.length_b   1.000
_cell.length_c   1.000
_cell.angle_alpha   90.00
_cell.angle_beta   90.00
_cell.angle_gamma   90.00
#
_symmetry.space_group_name_H-M   'P 1'
#
loop_
_entity.id
_entity.type
_entity.pdbx_description
1 polymer ?
#
loop_
_entity_poly.entity_id
_entity_poly.type
_entity_poly.pdbx_seq_one_letter_code
_entity_poly.pdbx_strand_id
1 'polypeptide(L)'
;MKLLFLFLCFFLISCKEVHADLKYTYEGGEGPKMDLLLKENGDAEFVGGFKWLNPAKWELDKSKKNITLFFPKGKETDFETFVIHSKEKVHGNWVNPSKVDLVKRSVMYKNANKLNILGFNFTKVKKE
;
A
#
# COMPACT_ATOMS: atom_id res chain seq x y z
N MET A 1 3.90 -9.22 51.93
CA MET A 1 4.16 -7.85 51.41
C MET A 1 4.94 -8.00 50.11
N LYS A 2 4.35 -7.64 48.97
CA LYS A 2 4.95 -7.72 47.63
C LYS A 2 6.01 -6.63 47.48
N LEU A 3 7.24 -6.98 47.13
CA LEU A 3 8.19 -6.03 46.54
C LEU A 3 8.47 -6.48 45.11
N LEU A 4 7.82 -5.79 44.18
CA LEU A 4 7.92 -5.95 42.75
C LEU A 4 9.24 -5.30 42.31
N PHE A 5 10.25 -6.09 41.93
CA PHE A 5 11.44 -5.54 41.29
C PHE A 5 11.19 -5.41 39.79
N LEU A 6 11.24 -4.16 39.35
CA LEU A 6 11.21 -3.70 37.96
C LEU A 6 12.39 -4.24 37.12
N PHE A 7 12.22 -4.05 35.81
CA PHE A 7 13.25 -3.88 34.79
C PHE A 7 13.92 -5.15 34.24
N LEU A 8 13.40 -5.62 33.10
CA LEU A 8 14.07 -5.45 31.81
C LEU A 8 13.11 -5.91 30.70
N CYS A 9 12.23 -5.01 30.25
CA CYS A 9 11.66 -5.14 28.91
C CYS A 9 12.83 -4.91 27.94
N PHE A 10 13.45 -6.01 27.50
CA PHE A 10 14.29 -6.00 26.31
C PHE A 10 13.48 -5.33 25.21
N PHE A 11 13.98 -4.17 24.77
CA PHE A 11 13.53 -3.47 23.59
C PHE A 11 13.43 -4.49 22.45
N LEU A 12 12.20 -4.91 22.18
CA LEU A 12 11.83 -5.36 20.85
C LEU A 12 12.24 -4.19 19.96
N ILE A 13 13.26 -4.41 19.13
CA ILE A 13 13.49 -3.61 17.94
C ILE A 13 12.27 -3.93 17.05
N SER A 14 11.12 -3.37 17.43
CA SER A 14 10.00 -3.16 16.57
C SER A 14 10.58 -2.20 15.54
N CYS A 15 10.89 -2.75 14.36
CA CYS A 15 11.26 -1.98 13.19
C CYS A 15 10.16 -0.94 13.04
N LYS A 16 10.38 0.27 13.57
CA LYS A 16 9.35 1.31 13.60
C LYS A 16 8.90 1.49 12.17
N GLU A 17 7.62 1.22 11.92
CA GLU A 17 6.91 1.73 10.76
C GLU A 17 7.16 3.24 10.77
N VAL A 18 8.00 3.69 9.85
CA VAL A 18 8.18 5.11 9.61
C VAL A 18 7.47 5.34 8.32
N HIS A 19 6.22 5.73 8.46
CA HIS A 19 5.48 6.31 7.37
C HIS A 19 6.17 7.64 7.00
N ALA A 20 6.17 7.96 5.73
CA ALA A 20 6.57 9.26 5.22
C ALA A 20 5.51 9.65 4.22
N ASP A 21 5.23 10.94 4.05
CA ASP A 21 4.29 11.34 3.01
C ASP A 21 4.86 10.98 1.63
N LEU A 22 4.27 9.97 0.99
CA LEU A 22 4.55 9.58 -0.37
C LEU A 22 3.34 9.90 -1.24
N LYS A 23 3.63 10.42 -2.43
CA LYS A 23 2.62 10.63 -3.47
C LYS A 23 2.96 9.74 -4.66
N TYR A 24 1.94 9.08 -5.18
CA TYR A 24 2.00 8.36 -6.44
C TYR A 24 0.94 8.91 -7.38
N THR A 25 1.30 9.10 -8.64
CA THR A 25 0.40 9.69 -9.63
C THR A 25 0.32 8.81 -10.87
N TYR A 26 -0.91 8.58 -11.31
CA TYR A 26 -1.21 8.16 -12.68
C TYR A 26 -1.54 9.43 -13.48
N GLU A 27 -0.70 9.78 -14.45
CA GLU A 27 -0.80 11.04 -15.20
C GLU A 27 -1.99 11.09 -16.18
N GLY A 28 -2.70 9.98 -16.37
CA GLY A 28 -3.77 9.87 -17.35
C GLY A 28 -3.37 9.04 -18.58
N GLY A 29 -4.33 8.86 -19.47
CA GLY A 29 -4.20 8.05 -20.69
C GLY A 29 -5.57 7.48 -21.05
N GLU A 30 -5.80 6.22 -20.72
CA GLU A 30 -7.10 5.55 -20.84
C GLU A 30 -8.12 6.02 -19.78
N GLY A 31 -7.64 6.61 -18.68
CA GLY A 31 -8.47 7.19 -17.62
C GLY A 31 -8.03 8.62 -17.25
N PRO A 32 -8.81 9.30 -16.39
CA PRO A 32 -8.43 10.60 -15.86
C PRO A 32 -7.19 10.49 -14.97
N LYS A 33 -6.54 11.63 -14.70
CA LYS A 33 -5.46 11.71 -13.71
C LYS A 33 -5.95 11.25 -12.33
N MET A 34 -5.13 10.45 -11.65
CA MET A 34 -5.44 9.91 -10.32
C MET A 34 -4.21 9.99 -9.42
N ASP A 35 -4.45 10.24 -8.14
CA ASP A 35 -3.40 10.27 -7.12
C ASP A 35 -3.66 9.21 -6.04
N LEU A 36 -2.57 8.64 -5.53
CA LEU A 36 -2.54 7.86 -4.29
C LEU A 36 -1.62 8.57 -3.32
N LEU A 37 -2.19 8.99 -2.19
CA LEU A 37 -1.50 9.68 -1.11
C LEU A 37 -1.28 8.70 0.03
N LEU A 38 -0.02 8.49 0.41
CA LEU A 38 0.38 7.63 1.53
C LEU A 38 0.90 8.54 2.64
N LYS A 39 0.10 8.76 3.68
CA LYS A 39 0.36 9.73 4.74
C LYS A 39 1.24 9.16 5.86
N GLU A 40 1.97 10.01 6.57
CA GLU A 40 2.80 9.62 7.73
C GLU A 40 2.02 8.94 8.89
N ASN A 41 0.70 9.04 8.93
CA ASN A 41 -0.10 8.35 9.95
C ASN A 41 -0.55 6.93 9.54
N GLY A 42 -0.05 6.43 8.40
CA GLY A 42 -0.44 5.12 7.86
C GLY A 42 -1.75 5.13 7.06
N ASP A 43 -2.37 6.29 6.84
CA ASP A 43 -3.52 6.41 5.94
C ASP A 43 -3.08 6.38 4.47
N ALA A 44 -3.84 5.67 3.65
CA ALA A 44 -3.75 5.72 2.21
C ALA A 44 -5.05 6.28 1.64
N GLU A 45 -4.94 7.25 0.74
CA GLU A 45 -6.08 7.94 0.15
C GLU A 45 -5.96 8.00 -1.37
N PHE A 46 -6.97 7.43 -2.04
CA PHE A 46 -7.17 7.53 -3.48
C PHE A 46 -7.96 8.79 -3.83
N VAL A 47 -7.42 9.61 -4.74
CA VAL A 47 -8.02 10.87 -5.22
C VAL A 47 -8.28 10.79 -6.73
N GLY A 48 -9.44 11.29 -7.17
CA GLY A 48 -9.91 11.17 -8.55
C GLY A 48 -10.60 9.83 -8.79
N GLY A 49 -9.84 8.74 -8.86
CA GLY A 49 -10.33 7.37 -9.08
C GLY A 49 -10.16 6.45 -7.87
N PHE A 50 -10.70 5.23 -7.97
CA PHE A 50 -10.65 4.18 -6.94
C PHE A 50 -11.05 4.62 -5.52
N LYS A 51 -11.88 5.65 -5.38
CA LYS A 51 -12.33 6.15 -4.06
C LYS A 51 -13.06 5.10 -3.23
N TRP A 52 -13.63 4.07 -3.87
CA TRP A 52 -14.26 2.93 -3.20
C TRP A 52 -13.27 2.02 -2.45
N LEU A 53 -11.96 2.17 -2.69
CA LEU A 53 -10.90 1.56 -1.89
C LEU A 53 -10.58 2.36 -0.62
N ASN A 54 -11.14 3.56 -0.45
CA ASN A 54 -11.00 4.35 0.77
C ASN A 54 -11.99 3.90 1.86
N PRO A 55 -11.65 4.01 3.16
CA PRO A 55 -10.33 4.38 3.67
C PRO A 55 -9.35 3.20 3.56
N ALA A 56 -8.19 3.42 2.91
CA ALA A 56 -7.12 2.44 2.86
C ALA A 56 -6.05 2.76 3.92
N LYS A 57 -5.22 1.77 4.23
CA LYS A 57 -4.04 1.93 5.08
C LYS A 57 -2.78 1.49 4.33
N TRP A 58 -1.62 1.90 4.81
CA TRP A 58 -0.35 1.46 4.22
C TRP A 58 0.78 1.33 5.24
N GLU A 59 1.75 0.50 4.89
CA GLU A 59 2.99 0.30 5.64
C GLU A 59 4.21 0.28 4.70
N LEU A 60 5.36 0.71 5.22
CA LEU A 60 6.66 0.68 4.54
C LEU A 60 7.63 -0.26 5.26
N ASP A 61 8.00 -1.37 4.63
CA ASP A 61 9.18 -2.13 5.05
C ASP A 61 10.43 -1.43 4.48
N LYS A 62 11.07 -0.60 5.31
CA LYS A 62 12.27 0.17 4.96
C LYS A 62 13.46 -0.71 4.57
N SER A 63 13.58 -1.90 5.16
CA SER A 63 14.71 -2.79 4.88
C SER A 63 14.66 -3.35 3.46
N LYS A 64 13.44 -3.55 2.93
CA LYS A 64 13.21 -4.13 1.61
C LYS A 64 12.67 -3.13 0.59
N LYS A 65 12.40 -1.88 1.01
CA LYS A 65 11.73 -0.85 0.20
C LYS A 65 10.39 -1.35 -0.36
N ASN A 66 9.66 -2.11 0.45
CA ASN A 66 8.35 -2.64 0.09
C ASN A 66 7.23 -1.76 0.66
N ILE A 67 6.21 -1.51 -0.14
CA ILE A 67 4.97 -0.88 0.31
C ILE A 67 3.89 -1.95 0.37
N THR A 68 3.14 -1.98 1.46
CA THR A 68 1.92 -2.79 1.56
C THR A 68 0.74 -1.86 1.67
N LEU A 69 -0.26 -2.03 0.80
CA LEU A 69 -1.57 -1.39 0.91
C LEU A 69 -2.54 -2.36 1.57
N PHE A 70 -3.37 -1.86 2.47
CA PHE A 70 -4.43 -2.59 3.13
C PHE A 70 -5.76 -1.91 2.80
N PHE A 71 -6.73 -2.71 2.39
CA PHE A 71 -8.00 -2.22 1.90
C PHE A 71 -9.12 -2.51 2.89
N PRO A 72 -10.09 -1.61 3.04
CA PRO A 72 -11.19 -1.79 3.98
C PRO A 72 -12.02 -3.01 3.59
N LYS A 73 -12.76 -3.57 4.56
CA LYS A 73 -13.75 -4.62 4.30
C LYS A 73 -14.96 -4.02 3.55
N GLY A 74 -14.85 -3.93 2.22
CA GLY A 74 -15.98 -3.69 1.31
C GLY A 74 -16.63 -4.98 0.83
N LYS A 75 -17.51 -4.90 -0.18
CA LYS A 75 -18.04 -6.10 -0.85
C LYS A 75 -16.86 -6.94 -1.36
N GLU A 76 -16.93 -8.25 -1.13
CA GLU A 76 -15.86 -9.20 -1.45
C GLU A 76 -15.45 -9.12 -2.94
N THR A 77 -16.46 -8.95 -3.80
CA THR A 77 -16.35 -8.77 -5.26
C THR A 77 -15.42 -7.63 -5.68
N ASP A 78 -15.37 -6.55 -4.91
CA ASP A 78 -14.60 -5.35 -5.26
C ASP A 78 -13.10 -5.59 -5.04
N PHE A 79 -12.75 -6.37 -4.01
CA PHE A 79 -11.36 -6.76 -3.75
C PHE A 79 -10.92 -7.94 -4.61
N GLU A 80 -11.81 -8.87 -4.94
CA GLU A 80 -11.53 -9.91 -5.93
C GLU A 80 -11.23 -9.32 -7.31
N THR A 81 -12.00 -8.31 -7.73
CA THR A 81 -11.74 -7.55 -8.97
C THR A 81 -10.35 -6.92 -8.93
N PHE A 82 -9.97 -6.33 -7.79
CA PHE A 82 -8.61 -5.86 -7.56
C PHE A 82 -7.58 -6.98 -7.76
N VAL A 83 -7.79 -8.12 -7.12
CA VAL A 83 -6.85 -9.24 -7.16
C VAL A 83 -6.70 -9.78 -8.58
N ILE A 84 -7.79 -9.91 -9.33
CA ILE A 84 -7.78 -10.39 -10.73
C ILE A 84 -6.89 -9.47 -11.57
N HIS A 85 -7.18 -8.17 -11.61
CA HIS A 85 -6.40 -7.23 -12.42
C HIS A 85 -4.95 -7.06 -11.91
N SER A 86 -4.71 -7.28 -10.62
CA SER A 86 -3.37 -7.27 -10.04
C SER A 86 -2.51 -8.46 -10.47
N LYS A 87 -3.13 -9.55 -10.97
CA LYS A 87 -2.47 -10.77 -11.45
C LYS A 87 -2.42 -10.86 -12.99
N GLU A 88 -3.05 -9.92 -13.69
CA GLU A 88 -3.11 -9.90 -15.15
C GLU A 88 -1.89 -9.18 -15.76
N LYS A 89 -1.46 -9.64 -16.95
CA LYS A 89 -0.47 -8.92 -17.75
C LYS A 89 -1.17 -7.80 -18.49
N VAL A 90 -0.88 -6.54 -18.15
CA VAL A 90 -1.29 -5.40 -18.96
C VAL A 90 -0.17 -5.10 -19.96
N HIS A 91 -0.48 -5.20 -21.26
CA HIS A 91 0.46 -4.98 -22.38
C HIS A 91 1.78 -5.77 -22.28
N GLY A 92 1.72 -7.05 -21.89
CA GLY A 92 2.87 -7.96 -21.89
C GLY A 92 3.87 -7.78 -20.74
N ASN A 93 3.67 -6.79 -19.86
CA ASN A 93 4.51 -6.58 -18.68
C ASN A 93 3.86 -7.13 -17.42
N TRP A 94 4.68 -7.66 -16.50
CA TRP A 94 4.22 -8.06 -15.17
C TRP A 94 3.79 -6.82 -14.39
N VAL A 95 2.50 -6.74 -14.11
CA VAL A 95 1.81 -5.69 -13.36
C VAL A 95 1.96 -6.04 -11.88
N ASN A 96 2.71 -5.24 -11.12
CA ASN A 96 3.54 -5.78 -10.04
C ASN A 96 3.05 -5.49 -8.62
N PRO A 97 2.11 -6.25 -8.06
CA PRO A 97 2.16 -6.65 -6.66
C PRO A 97 2.95 -7.95 -6.51
N SER A 98 3.88 -7.93 -5.57
CA SER A 98 4.74 -9.06 -5.23
C SER A 98 4.06 -10.08 -4.30
N LYS A 99 3.01 -9.68 -3.59
CA LYS A 99 2.19 -10.58 -2.76
C LYS A 99 0.79 -10.00 -2.61
N VAL A 100 -0.22 -10.87 -2.65
CA VAL A 100 -1.60 -10.54 -2.33
C VAL A 100 -2.06 -11.47 -1.21
N ASP A 101 -2.66 -10.91 -0.17
CA ASP A 101 -3.24 -11.63 0.97
C ASP A 101 -4.73 -11.32 1.04
N LEU A 102 -5.56 -12.33 0.74
CA LEU A 102 -7.01 -12.19 0.70
C LEU A 102 -7.63 -12.02 2.09
N VAL A 103 -7.02 -12.66 3.09
CA VAL A 103 -7.52 -12.63 4.48
C VAL A 103 -7.25 -11.26 5.10
N LYS A 104 -6.03 -10.75 4.89
CA LYS A 104 -5.64 -9.41 5.36
C LYS A 104 -6.08 -8.29 4.44
N ARG A 105 -6.65 -8.61 3.26
CA ARG A 105 -6.97 -7.68 2.18
C ARG A 105 -5.81 -6.72 1.90
N SER A 106 -4.64 -7.31 1.72
CA SER A 106 -3.39 -6.56 1.58
C SER A 106 -2.64 -6.92 0.32
N VAL A 107 -1.93 -5.93 -0.23
CA VAL A 107 -1.21 -6.04 -1.48
C VAL A 107 0.16 -5.39 -1.29
N MET A 108 1.21 -6.20 -1.43
CA MET A 108 2.60 -5.79 -1.25
C MET A 108 3.26 -5.54 -2.59
N TYR A 109 4.04 -4.47 -2.68
CA TYR A 109 4.80 -4.01 -3.83
C TYR A 109 6.29 -3.98 -3.47
N LYS A 110 7.13 -4.76 -4.15
CA LYS A 110 8.60 -4.66 -4.03
C LYS A 110 9.14 -3.51 -4.89
N ASN A 111 10.20 -2.85 -4.43
CA ASN A 111 10.86 -1.77 -5.16
C ASN A 111 9.86 -0.70 -5.63
N ALA A 112 9.11 -0.14 -4.69
CA ALA A 112 7.90 0.68 -4.89
C ALA A 112 8.13 2.07 -5.54
N ASN A 113 8.89 2.17 -6.62
CA ASN A 113 8.97 3.38 -7.44
C ASN A 113 7.76 3.51 -8.39
N LYS A 114 7.13 2.38 -8.71
CA LYS A 114 5.88 2.30 -9.46
C LYS A 114 4.94 1.32 -8.77
N LEU A 115 3.66 1.65 -8.73
CA LEU A 115 2.59 0.81 -8.20
C LEU A 115 1.60 0.57 -9.32
N ASN A 116 1.39 -0.68 -9.71
CA ASN A 116 0.27 -0.98 -10.57
C ASN A 116 -0.95 -1.33 -9.72
N ILE A 117 -2.01 -0.57 -9.91
CA ILE A 117 -3.26 -0.68 -9.17
C ILE A 117 -4.37 -0.83 -10.20
N LEU A 118 -5.01 -2.00 -10.23
CA LEU A 118 -6.11 -2.30 -11.18
C LEU A 118 -5.75 -2.08 -12.66
N GLY A 119 -4.48 -2.32 -13.03
CA GLY A 119 -3.98 -2.09 -14.39
C GLY A 119 -3.39 -0.70 -14.62
N PHE A 120 -3.61 0.27 -13.72
CA PHE A 120 -3.12 1.63 -13.84
C PHE A 120 -1.75 1.79 -13.17
N ASN A 121 -0.78 2.32 -13.91
CA ASN A 121 0.59 2.49 -13.44
C ASN A 121 0.78 3.84 -12.75
N PHE A 122 0.78 3.84 -11.42
CA PHE A 122 1.11 5.01 -10.64
C PHE A 122 2.63 5.11 -10.44
N THR A 123 3.18 6.30 -10.64
CA THR A 123 4.62 6.57 -10.47
C THR A 123 4.85 7.42 -9.22
N LYS A 124 5.88 7.06 -8.43
CA LYS A 124 6.27 7.83 -7.24
C LYS A 124 6.71 9.23 -7.63
N VAL A 125 6.07 10.24 -7.04
CA VAL A 125 6.50 11.64 -7.15
C VAL A 125 7.67 11.86 -6.18
N LYS A 126 8.79 12.40 -6.68
CA LYS A 126 9.91 12.80 -5.83
C LYS A 126 9.50 14.09 -5.10
N LYS A 127 9.71 14.15 -3.78
CA LYS A 127 9.68 15.44 -3.08
C LYS A 127 10.87 16.26 -3.59
N GLU A 128 10.61 17.46 -4.09
CA GLU A 128 11.63 18.47 -4.40
C GLU A 128 12.26 19.00 -3.11
#